data_AF-A0A836FKZ1-F1
#
_entry.id   AF-A0A836FKZ1-F1
#
_cell.length_a   1.000
_cell.length_b   1.000
_cell.length_c   1.000
_cell.angle_alpha   90.00
_cell.angle_beta   90.00
_cell.angle_gamma   90.00
#
_symmetry.space_group_name_H-M   'P 1'
#
loop_
_entity.id
_entity.type
_entity.pdbx_description
1 polymer ?
#
loop_
_entity_poly.entity_id
_entity_poly.type
_entity_poly.pdbx_seq_one_letter_code
_entity_poly.pdbx_strand_id
1 'polypeptide(L)'
;MFRRLCVCVPSFAAARFYTPSEELKKLYASDFERAEFPVHIVPSDAVTFAKFLYKAAEPKSSFDAILKDFQTITAAVPKLPVFWERTIVVSEVKEFKSLSAPTTFTLEWMQSNGMLDLLPDVAEVYQTYVNAKMKRVTAKIYVGPDKEQDRALVDRAKRVAEQVVQEMKELAGYTLVPKVIVDRSIVEGFAVDVQGRYVNEALGRLKETQASGEADYTNIPPPRLPNTTWEDNIEAEVLRKYLDGLSLYDAEELKNGV
;
A
#
# COMPACT_ATOMS: atom_id res chain seq x y z
N MET A 1 2.68 -69.89 11.42
CA MET A 1 3.13 -68.82 10.50
C MET A 1 1.91 -68.05 10.03
N PHE A 2 1.62 -66.88 10.60
CA PHE A 2 0.48 -66.06 10.20
C PHE A 2 0.86 -65.16 9.02
N ARG A 3 0.29 -65.43 7.83
CA ARG A 3 0.39 -64.55 6.66
C ARG A 3 -0.54 -63.35 6.87
N ARG A 4 0.03 -62.16 7.07
CA ARG A 4 -0.71 -60.90 7.06
C ARG A 4 -1.01 -60.53 5.61
N LEU A 5 -2.27 -60.65 5.19
CA LEU A 5 -2.76 -60.08 3.93
C LEU A 5 -2.97 -58.58 4.16
N CYS A 6 -2.08 -57.78 3.57
CA CYS A 6 -2.25 -56.33 3.55
C CYS A 6 -3.32 -56.02 2.50
N VAL A 7 -4.55 -55.75 2.94
CA VAL A 7 -5.59 -55.21 2.08
C VAL A 7 -5.28 -53.74 1.88
N CYS A 8 -4.65 -53.41 0.76
CA CYS A 8 -4.58 -52.04 0.27
C CYS A 8 -5.98 -51.64 -0.17
N VAL A 9 -6.78 -51.08 0.74
CA VAL A 9 -7.99 -50.36 0.37
C VAL A 9 -7.53 -49.14 -0.43
N PRO A 10 -7.89 -49.01 -1.72
CA PRO A 10 -7.64 -47.77 -2.42
C PRO A 10 -8.43 -46.68 -1.69
N SER A 11 -7.72 -45.76 -1.06
CA SER A 11 -8.30 -44.50 -0.60
C SER A 11 -8.71 -43.75 -1.86
N PHE A 12 -9.95 -43.97 -2.31
CA PHE A 12 -10.64 -42.99 -3.11
C PHE A 12 -10.88 -41.81 -2.17
N ALA A 13 -9.87 -40.96 -2.01
CA ALA A 13 -10.10 -39.58 -1.65
C ALA A 13 -11.06 -39.06 -2.70
N ALA A 14 -12.34 -38.99 -2.37
CA ALA A 14 -13.32 -38.29 -3.16
C ALA A 14 -12.84 -36.84 -3.20
N ALA A 15 -12.07 -36.50 -4.24
CA ALA A 15 -11.82 -35.14 -4.61
C ALA A 15 -13.20 -34.53 -4.81
N ARG A 16 -13.66 -33.78 -3.80
CA ARG A 16 -14.91 -33.03 -3.84
C ARG A 16 -14.68 -31.88 -4.80
N PHE A 17 -14.60 -32.19 -6.08
CA PHE A 17 -14.63 -31.21 -7.14
C PHE A 17 -15.97 -30.51 -7.00
N TYR A 18 -15.93 -29.22 -6.68
CA TYR A 18 -17.10 -28.38 -6.77
C TYR A 18 -17.72 -28.55 -8.16
N THR A 19 -19.02 -28.76 -8.18
CA THR A 19 -19.80 -28.83 -9.42
C THR A 19 -20.41 -27.46 -9.67
N PRO A 20 -19.87 -26.66 -10.61
CA PRO A 20 -20.45 -25.36 -10.93
C PRO A 20 -21.85 -25.54 -11.51
N SER A 21 -22.69 -24.53 -11.32
CA SER A 21 -24.03 -24.49 -11.92
C SER A 21 -23.92 -24.51 -13.46
N GLU A 22 -24.92 -25.08 -14.13
CA GLU A 22 -24.93 -25.17 -15.59
C GLU A 22 -24.91 -23.79 -16.27
N GLU A 23 -25.52 -22.79 -15.64
CA GLU A 23 -25.50 -21.39 -16.11
C GLU A 23 -24.07 -20.83 -16.16
N LEU A 24 -23.26 -21.08 -15.11
CA LEU A 24 -21.88 -20.61 -15.04
C LEU A 24 -20.98 -21.36 -16.03
N LYS A 25 -21.20 -22.66 -16.23
CA LYS A 25 -20.47 -23.45 -17.23
C LYS A 25 -20.74 -22.94 -18.65
N LYS A 26 -22.00 -22.61 -18.97
CA LYS A 26 -22.37 -22.03 -20.27
C LYS A 26 -21.74 -20.66 -20.46
N LEU A 27 -21.73 -19.81 -19.43
CA LEU A 27 -21.07 -18.51 -19.48
C LEU A 27 -19.56 -18.66 -19.67
N TYR A 28 -18.92 -19.54 -18.92
CA TYR A 28 -17.49 -19.80 -19.01
C TYR A 28 -17.06 -20.30 -20.40
N ALA A 29 -17.87 -21.16 -21.02
CA ALA A 29 -17.64 -21.65 -22.38
C ALA A 29 -18.00 -20.63 -23.48
N SER A 30 -18.68 -19.52 -23.12
CA SER A 30 -19.06 -18.47 -24.07
C SER A 30 -17.96 -17.43 -24.24
N ASP A 31 -18.00 -16.68 -25.35
CA ASP A 31 -17.08 -15.55 -25.59
C ASP A 31 -17.53 -14.29 -24.83
N PHE A 32 -17.55 -14.38 -23.50
CA PHE A 32 -17.98 -13.29 -22.63
C PHE A 32 -17.00 -12.10 -22.64
N GLU A 33 -15.77 -12.29 -23.06
CA GLU A 33 -14.74 -11.23 -23.08
C GLU A 33 -15.02 -10.13 -24.10
N ARG A 34 -15.68 -10.48 -25.20
CA ARG A 34 -16.10 -9.58 -26.28
C ARG A 34 -17.46 -8.91 -26.04
N ALA A 35 -18.15 -9.27 -24.96
CA ALA A 35 -19.42 -8.67 -24.62
C ALA A 35 -19.27 -7.19 -24.26
N GLU A 36 -20.37 -6.43 -24.31
CA GLU A 36 -20.35 -5.03 -23.91
C GLU A 36 -20.20 -4.87 -22.39
N PHE A 37 -19.25 -4.01 -21.99
CA PHE A 37 -18.97 -3.65 -20.60
C PHE A 37 -19.08 -2.12 -20.40
N PRO A 38 -19.42 -1.66 -19.18
CA PRO A 38 -19.60 -0.23 -18.91
C PRO A 38 -18.38 0.65 -19.14
N VAL A 39 -17.17 0.10 -18.99
CA VAL A 39 -15.89 0.82 -19.10
C VAL A 39 -14.89 -0.05 -19.82
N HIS A 40 -14.02 0.57 -20.62
CA HIS A 40 -12.87 -0.11 -21.19
C HIS A 40 -11.68 -0.02 -20.22
N ILE A 41 -11.30 -1.15 -19.63
CA ILE A 41 -10.14 -1.28 -18.73
C ILE A 41 -9.03 -1.99 -19.49
N VAL A 42 -7.77 -1.65 -19.22
CA VAL A 42 -6.59 -2.28 -19.84
C VAL A 42 -6.66 -3.80 -19.65
N PRO A 43 -6.54 -4.61 -20.73
CA PRO A 43 -6.63 -6.06 -20.62
C PRO A 43 -5.57 -6.64 -19.68
N SER A 44 -6.01 -7.49 -18.75
CA SER A 44 -5.19 -8.24 -17.78
C SER A 44 -6.00 -9.46 -17.32
N ASP A 45 -5.35 -10.49 -16.78
CA ASP A 45 -6.03 -11.68 -16.25
C ASP A 45 -7.04 -11.31 -15.16
N ALA A 46 -6.71 -10.31 -14.32
CA ALA A 46 -7.62 -9.75 -13.32
C ALA A 46 -8.91 -9.18 -13.95
N VAL A 47 -8.80 -8.59 -15.14
CA VAL A 47 -9.93 -8.04 -15.89
C VAL A 47 -10.80 -9.17 -16.44
N THR A 48 -10.22 -10.27 -16.91
CA THR A 48 -10.99 -11.43 -17.37
C THR A 48 -11.84 -12.02 -16.25
N PHE A 49 -11.27 -12.21 -15.06
CA PHE A 49 -12.05 -12.68 -13.88
C PHE A 49 -13.14 -11.69 -13.49
N ALA A 50 -12.85 -10.40 -13.47
CA ALA A 50 -13.83 -9.36 -13.13
C ALA A 50 -14.96 -9.27 -14.16
N LYS A 51 -14.66 -9.40 -15.46
CA LYS A 51 -15.64 -9.46 -16.56
C LYS A 51 -16.57 -10.66 -16.40
N PHE A 52 -16.02 -11.82 -16.07
CA PHE A 52 -16.81 -13.02 -15.81
C PHE A 52 -17.79 -12.81 -14.66
N LEU A 53 -17.31 -12.30 -13.51
CA LEU A 53 -18.16 -11.99 -12.36
C LEU A 53 -19.25 -10.96 -12.68
N TYR A 54 -18.92 -9.93 -13.46
CA TYR A 54 -19.88 -8.91 -13.90
C TYR A 54 -20.99 -9.53 -14.75
N LYS A 55 -20.64 -10.37 -15.73
CA LYS A 55 -21.63 -11.04 -16.59
C LYS A 55 -22.44 -12.10 -15.85
N ALA A 56 -21.86 -12.77 -14.87
CA ALA A 56 -22.58 -13.69 -14.00
C ALA A 56 -23.60 -12.99 -13.09
N ALA A 57 -23.31 -11.74 -12.67
CA ALA A 57 -24.21 -10.93 -11.85
C ALA A 57 -25.32 -10.21 -12.64
N GLU A 58 -25.10 -9.90 -13.92
CA GLU A 58 -26.04 -9.21 -14.81
C GLU A 58 -27.46 -9.82 -14.84
N PRO A 59 -27.67 -11.14 -15.04
CA PRO A 59 -29.02 -11.70 -15.16
C PRO A 59 -29.85 -11.62 -13.88
N LYS A 60 -29.21 -11.60 -12.70
CA LYS A 60 -29.87 -11.55 -11.39
C LYS A 60 -29.74 -10.18 -10.71
N SER A 61 -29.09 -9.22 -11.37
CA SER A 61 -28.71 -7.90 -10.82
C SER A 61 -28.06 -7.99 -9.42
N SER A 62 -27.33 -9.08 -9.15
CA SER A 62 -26.78 -9.41 -7.83
C SER A 62 -25.39 -8.81 -7.62
N PHE A 63 -25.16 -7.58 -8.09
CA PHE A 63 -23.84 -6.95 -8.05
C PHE A 63 -23.34 -6.71 -6.62
N ASP A 64 -24.23 -6.26 -5.74
CA ASP A 64 -23.93 -5.98 -4.33
C ASP A 64 -23.62 -7.28 -3.55
N ALA A 65 -24.15 -8.43 -3.98
CA ALA A 65 -23.85 -9.71 -3.33
C ALA A 65 -22.37 -10.09 -3.53
N ILE A 66 -21.85 -9.94 -4.75
CA ILE A 66 -20.44 -10.21 -5.05
C ILE A 66 -19.53 -9.19 -4.37
N LEU A 67 -19.94 -7.91 -4.26
CA LEU A 67 -19.17 -6.93 -3.47
C LEU A 67 -19.08 -7.33 -1.99
N LYS A 68 -20.15 -7.87 -1.41
CA LYS A 68 -20.12 -8.41 -0.03
C LYS A 68 -19.23 -9.64 0.07
N ASP A 69 -19.21 -10.50 -0.94
CA ASP A 69 -18.31 -11.65 -0.98
C ASP A 69 -16.83 -11.22 -0.96
N PHE A 70 -16.45 -10.16 -1.67
CA PHE A 70 -15.08 -9.63 -1.58
C PHE A 70 -14.76 -9.07 -0.19
N GLN A 71 -15.73 -8.47 0.50
CA GLN A 71 -15.55 -8.01 1.87
C GLN A 71 -15.37 -9.18 2.86
N THR A 72 -16.14 -10.26 2.71
CA THR A 72 -16.00 -11.45 3.57
C THR A 72 -14.66 -12.14 3.31
N ILE A 73 -14.19 -12.20 2.07
CA ILE A 73 -12.86 -12.70 1.73
C ILE A 73 -11.78 -11.84 2.39
N THR A 74 -11.82 -10.52 2.20
CA THR A 74 -10.84 -9.59 2.79
C THR A 74 -10.79 -9.68 4.31
N ALA A 75 -11.94 -9.91 4.97
CA ALA A 75 -12.00 -10.12 6.42
C ALA A 75 -11.49 -11.50 6.87
N ALA A 76 -11.52 -12.50 6.00
CA ALA A 76 -11.01 -13.84 6.26
C ALA A 76 -9.50 -13.97 6.04
N VAL A 77 -8.93 -13.25 5.06
CA VAL A 77 -7.50 -13.29 4.70
C VAL A 77 -6.55 -13.16 5.91
N PRO A 78 -6.74 -12.23 6.87
CA PRO A 78 -5.85 -12.12 8.02
C PRO A 78 -5.83 -13.33 8.95
N LYS A 79 -6.84 -14.22 8.88
CA LYS A 79 -6.93 -15.45 9.68
C LYS A 79 -6.27 -16.64 8.98
N LEU A 80 -5.95 -16.49 7.69
CA LEU A 80 -5.30 -17.52 6.90
C LEU A 80 -3.77 -17.43 7.08
N PRO A 81 -3.03 -18.54 6.88
CA PRO A 81 -1.58 -18.54 6.91
C PRO A 81 -0.98 -17.61 5.85
N VAL A 82 0.25 -17.18 6.09
CA VAL A 82 1.04 -16.46 5.09
C VAL A 82 1.20 -17.35 3.86
N PHE A 83 0.91 -16.84 2.66
CA PHE A 83 0.81 -17.61 1.40
C PHE A 83 -0.34 -18.63 1.34
N TRP A 84 -1.49 -18.31 1.96
CA TRP A 84 -2.70 -19.11 1.86
C TRP A 84 -3.12 -19.35 0.40
N GLU A 85 -2.77 -18.44 -0.50
CA GLU A 85 -3.01 -18.53 -1.95
C GLU A 85 -2.40 -19.80 -2.57
N ARG A 86 -1.34 -20.34 -1.96
CA ARG A 86 -0.60 -21.52 -2.46
C ARG A 86 -0.88 -22.80 -1.69
N THR A 87 -1.30 -22.66 -0.44
CA THR A 87 -1.32 -23.77 0.53
C THR A 87 -2.72 -24.27 0.85
N ILE A 88 -3.74 -23.44 0.62
CA ILE A 88 -5.11 -23.74 1.03
C ILE A 88 -5.98 -24.09 -0.18
N VAL A 89 -6.78 -25.14 -0.03
CA VAL A 89 -7.86 -25.46 -0.96
C VAL A 89 -9.06 -24.58 -0.64
N VAL A 90 -9.48 -23.74 -1.59
CA VAL A 90 -10.56 -22.75 -1.40
C VAL A 90 -11.86 -23.42 -0.90
N SER A 91 -12.17 -24.63 -1.37
CA SER A 91 -13.37 -25.37 -0.99
C SER A 91 -13.36 -25.89 0.46
N GLU A 92 -12.21 -25.92 1.12
CA GLU A 92 -12.08 -26.38 2.51
C GLU A 92 -12.25 -25.24 3.53
N VAL A 93 -12.07 -23.99 3.11
CA VAL A 93 -12.22 -22.80 3.96
C VAL A 93 -13.69 -22.61 4.34
N LYS A 94 -13.98 -22.54 5.64
CA LYS A 94 -15.37 -22.46 6.14
C LYS A 94 -16.05 -21.16 5.71
N GLU A 95 -15.30 -20.07 5.73
CA GLU A 95 -15.70 -18.72 5.37
C GLU A 95 -16.04 -18.60 3.87
N PHE A 96 -15.41 -19.42 3.02
CA PHE A 96 -15.64 -19.38 1.57
C PHE A 96 -16.85 -20.20 1.12
N LYS A 97 -17.42 -21.04 2.01
CA LYS A 97 -18.63 -21.82 1.72
C LYS A 97 -19.91 -21.00 1.70
N SER A 98 -19.89 -19.83 2.35
CA SER A 98 -21.04 -18.89 2.35
C SER A 98 -21.03 -17.91 1.18
N LEU A 99 -20.02 -17.96 0.31
CA LEU A 99 -19.90 -17.05 -0.84
C LEU A 99 -20.93 -17.41 -1.92
N SER A 100 -21.25 -16.44 -2.78
CA SER A 100 -22.10 -16.70 -3.93
C SER A 100 -21.43 -17.65 -4.92
N ALA A 101 -22.24 -18.45 -5.61
CA ALA A 101 -21.75 -19.45 -6.57
C ALA A 101 -20.81 -18.88 -7.65
N PRO A 102 -21.04 -17.68 -8.24
CA PRO A 102 -20.10 -17.06 -9.17
C PRO A 102 -18.73 -16.77 -8.54
N THR A 103 -18.71 -16.30 -7.29
CA THR A 103 -17.47 -16.00 -6.57
C THR A 103 -16.71 -17.28 -6.25
N THR A 104 -17.38 -18.32 -5.72
CA THR A 104 -16.74 -19.61 -5.44
C THR A 104 -16.12 -20.22 -6.71
N PHE A 105 -16.85 -20.23 -7.82
CA PHE A 105 -16.33 -20.72 -9.10
C PHE A 105 -15.10 -19.94 -9.56
N THR A 106 -15.15 -18.61 -9.45
CA THR A 106 -14.02 -17.76 -9.86
C THR A 106 -12.79 -18.00 -8.99
N LEU A 107 -12.96 -18.19 -7.68
CA LEU A 107 -11.85 -18.52 -6.78
C LEU A 107 -11.19 -19.85 -7.11
N GLU A 108 -11.98 -20.88 -7.41
CA GLU A 108 -11.43 -22.19 -7.81
C GLU A 108 -10.77 -22.15 -9.18
N TRP A 109 -11.31 -21.33 -10.10
CA TRP A 109 -10.68 -21.10 -11.39
C TRP A 109 -9.34 -20.36 -11.24
N MET A 110 -9.29 -19.31 -10.40
CA MET A 110 -8.05 -18.61 -10.05
C MET A 110 -7.06 -19.56 -9.36
N GLN A 111 -7.52 -20.44 -8.48
CA GLN A 111 -6.69 -21.44 -7.82
C GLN A 111 -6.08 -22.42 -8.83
N SER A 112 -6.88 -22.90 -9.79
CA SER A 112 -6.43 -23.82 -10.83
C SER A 112 -5.34 -23.22 -11.73
N ASN A 113 -5.39 -21.89 -11.91
CA ASN A 113 -4.37 -21.15 -12.67
C ASN A 113 -3.22 -20.62 -11.79
N GLY A 114 -3.26 -20.80 -10.47
CA GLY A 114 -2.26 -20.25 -9.55
C GLY A 114 -2.28 -18.71 -9.44
N MET A 115 -3.43 -18.09 -9.70
CA MET A 115 -3.60 -16.62 -9.79
C MET A 115 -4.38 -16.03 -8.59
N LEU A 116 -4.44 -16.73 -7.46
CA LEU A 116 -5.12 -16.22 -6.26
C LEU A 116 -4.50 -14.92 -5.72
N ASP A 117 -3.22 -14.68 -6.00
CA ASP A 117 -2.50 -13.45 -5.66
C ASP A 117 -3.14 -12.20 -6.30
N LEU A 118 -3.85 -12.34 -7.43
CA LEU A 118 -4.51 -11.25 -8.17
C LEU A 118 -5.89 -10.88 -7.61
N LEU A 119 -6.37 -11.54 -6.55
CA LEU A 119 -7.69 -11.31 -5.99
C LEU A 119 -7.98 -9.84 -5.59
N PRO A 120 -7.02 -9.09 -5.01
CA PRO A 120 -7.22 -7.66 -4.75
C PRO A 120 -7.50 -6.88 -6.03
N ASP A 121 -6.75 -7.12 -7.11
CA ASP A 121 -6.91 -6.43 -8.39
C ASP A 121 -8.26 -6.76 -9.03
N VAL A 122 -8.68 -8.03 -8.97
CA VAL A 122 -10.01 -8.47 -9.44
C VAL A 122 -11.13 -7.71 -8.70
N ALA A 123 -11.00 -7.56 -7.39
CA ALA A 123 -11.99 -6.84 -6.59
C ALA A 123 -12.07 -5.35 -6.97
N GLU A 124 -10.94 -4.69 -7.22
CA GLU A 124 -10.90 -3.29 -7.66
C GLU A 124 -11.50 -3.09 -9.06
N VAL A 125 -11.16 -3.96 -10.01
CA VAL A 125 -11.71 -3.93 -11.37
C VAL A 125 -13.21 -4.18 -11.35
N TYR A 126 -13.67 -5.20 -10.61
CA TYR A 126 -15.09 -5.50 -10.48
C TYR A 126 -15.86 -4.34 -9.83
N GLN A 127 -15.32 -3.74 -8.76
CA GLN A 127 -15.90 -2.56 -8.13
C GLN A 127 -16.03 -1.40 -9.13
N THR A 128 -15.05 -1.22 -10.01
CA THR A 128 -15.07 -0.20 -11.06
C THR A 128 -16.21 -0.43 -12.05
N TYR A 129 -16.43 -1.67 -12.50
CA TYR A 129 -17.56 -2.02 -13.37
C TYR A 129 -18.92 -1.78 -12.72
N VAL A 130 -19.09 -2.18 -11.47
CA VAL A 130 -20.35 -1.98 -10.72
C VAL A 130 -20.61 -0.48 -10.50
N ASN A 131 -19.57 0.28 -10.15
CA ASN A 131 -19.67 1.72 -9.95
C ASN A 131 -20.06 2.43 -11.24
N ALA A 132 -19.46 2.08 -12.37
CA ALA A 132 -19.84 2.65 -13.66
C ALA A 132 -21.29 2.31 -14.05
N LYS A 133 -21.73 1.06 -13.83
CA LYS A 133 -23.11 0.64 -14.09
C LYS A 133 -24.13 1.37 -13.22
N MET A 134 -23.80 1.58 -11.94
CA MET A 134 -24.65 2.24 -10.95
C MET A 134 -24.50 3.77 -10.92
N LYS A 135 -23.69 4.35 -11.81
CA LYS A 135 -23.32 5.77 -11.80
C LYS A 135 -22.85 6.25 -10.42
N ARG A 136 -21.91 5.52 -9.82
CA ARG A 136 -21.27 5.87 -8.55
C ARG A 136 -19.83 6.30 -8.78
N VAL A 137 -19.40 7.37 -8.11
CA VAL A 137 -18.00 7.83 -8.09
C VAL A 137 -17.41 7.50 -6.73
N THR A 138 -16.31 6.77 -6.70
CA THR A 138 -15.59 6.50 -5.45
C THR A 138 -14.60 7.63 -5.19
N ALA A 139 -14.71 8.28 -4.02
CA ALA A 139 -13.71 9.23 -3.54
C ALA A 139 -12.84 8.53 -2.50
N LYS A 140 -11.54 8.37 -2.78
CA LYS A 140 -10.58 7.80 -1.83
C LYS A 140 -10.10 8.91 -0.90
N ILE A 141 -10.39 8.79 0.38
CA ILE A 141 -10.01 9.77 1.40
C ILE A 141 -8.90 9.14 2.24
N TYR A 142 -7.69 9.70 2.17
CA TYR A 142 -6.53 9.26 2.92
C TYR A 142 -6.44 10.03 4.24
N VAL A 143 -6.38 9.30 5.35
CA VAL A 143 -6.33 9.85 6.71
C VAL A 143 -5.19 9.20 7.49
N GLY A 144 -4.56 9.95 8.39
CA GLY A 144 -3.51 9.44 9.26
C GLY A 144 -3.99 8.31 10.20
N PRO A 145 -3.06 7.51 10.76
CA PRO A 145 -3.39 6.49 11.74
C PRO A 145 -4.09 7.13 12.94
N ASP A 146 -5.07 6.43 13.52
CA ASP A 146 -5.89 6.86 14.67
C ASP A 146 -6.90 7.99 14.39
N LYS A 147 -6.97 8.53 13.17
CA LYS A 147 -7.91 9.60 12.77
C LYS A 147 -9.10 9.12 11.93
N GLU A 148 -9.23 7.82 11.70
CA GLU A 148 -10.38 7.22 10.96
C GLU A 148 -11.74 7.50 11.59
N GLN A 149 -11.79 7.62 12.92
CA GLN A 149 -13.03 7.86 13.67
C GLN A 149 -13.30 9.34 13.91
N ASP A 150 -12.39 10.24 13.49
CA ASP A 150 -12.57 11.67 13.65
C ASP A 150 -13.59 12.18 12.63
N ARG A 151 -14.85 12.25 13.07
CA ARG A 151 -15.99 12.70 12.26
C ARG A 151 -15.75 14.10 11.67
N ALA A 152 -15.04 14.98 12.36
CA ALA A 152 -14.82 16.35 11.90
C ALA A 152 -13.80 16.42 10.74
N LEU A 153 -12.79 15.54 10.72
CA LEU A 153 -11.85 15.43 9.60
C LEU A 153 -12.51 14.74 8.40
N VAL A 154 -13.22 13.64 8.66
CA VAL A 154 -13.90 12.87 7.60
C VAL A 154 -15.00 13.71 6.93
N ASP A 155 -15.76 14.52 7.67
CA ASP A 155 -16.80 15.36 7.08
C ASP A 155 -16.24 16.56 6.31
N ARG A 156 -15.07 17.09 6.70
CA ARG A 156 -14.34 18.07 5.88
C ARG A 156 -13.85 17.46 4.58
N ALA A 157 -13.24 16.27 4.65
CA ALA A 157 -12.78 15.56 3.46
C ALA A 157 -13.92 15.20 2.50
N LYS A 158 -15.11 14.83 3.02
CA LYS A 158 -16.31 14.63 2.21
C LYS A 158 -16.77 15.91 1.51
N ARG A 159 -16.77 17.05 2.20
CA ARG A 159 -17.13 18.34 1.57
C ARG A 159 -16.16 18.72 0.46
N VAL A 160 -14.86 18.50 0.66
CA VAL A 160 -13.85 18.71 -0.39
C VAL A 160 -14.10 17.75 -1.56
N ALA A 161 -14.41 16.48 -1.30
CA ALA A 161 -14.77 15.52 -2.35
C ALA A 161 -16.02 15.95 -3.13
N GLU A 162 -17.05 16.47 -2.45
CA GLU A 162 -18.27 16.99 -3.07
C GLU A 162 -17.99 18.24 -3.93
N GLN A 163 -17.14 19.15 -3.47
CA GLN A 163 -16.71 20.32 -4.25
C GLN A 163 -15.96 19.89 -5.52
N VAL A 164 -15.03 18.94 -5.41
CA VAL A 164 -14.28 18.42 -6.56
C VAL A 164 -15.21 17.75 -7.58
N VAL A 165 -16.26 17.04 -7.13
CA VAL A 165 -17.28 16.46 -8.02
C VAL A 165 -18.14 17.53 -8.69
N GLN A 166 -18.51 18.61 -7.97
CA GLN A 166 -19.27 19.72 -8.56
C GLN A 166 -18.48 20.47 -9.63
N GLU A 167 -17.16 20.60 -9.47
CA GLU A 167 -16.27 21.19 -10.46
C GLU A 167 -16.09 20.32 -11.72
N MET A 168 -16.31 19.01 -11.61
CA MET A 168 -16.24 18.08 -12.72
C MET A 168 -17.59 17.93 -13.42
N LYS A 169 -17.76 18.63 -14.56
CA LYS A 169 -18.95 18.48 -15.42
C LYS A 169 -19.18 17.04 -15.89
N GLU A 170 -18.12 16.24 -16.00
CA GLU A 170 -18.17 14.83 -16.41
C GLU A 170 -18.79 13.90 -15.36
N LEU A 171 -18.81 14.33 -14.08
CA LEU A 171 -19.37 13.57 -12.96
C LEU A 171 -20.76 14.05 -12.53
N ALA A 172 -21.36 14.98 -13.28
CA ALA A 172 -22.69 15.49 -12.98
C ALA A 172 -23.74 14.36 -13.02
N GLY A 173 -24.41 14.13 -11.90
CA GLY A 173 -25.43 13.08 -11.74
C GLY A 173 -24.90 11.73 -11.22
N TYR A 174 -23.62 11.62 -10.88
CA TYR A 174 -23.07 10.45 -10.20
C TYR A 174 -23.23 10.56 -8.68
N THR A 175 -23.49 9.44 -8.01
CA THR A 175 -23.56 9.38 -6.54
C THR A 175 -22.15 9.20 -5.96
N LEU A 176 -21.73 10.09 -5.05
CA LEU A 176 -20.44 9.99 -4.38
C LEU A 176 -20.46 8.87 -3.32
N VAL A 177 -19.48 7.96 -3.38
CA VAL A 177 -19.23 6.93 -2.36
C VAL A 177 -17.84 7.20 -1.75
N PRO A 178 -17.76 7.79 -0.55
CA PRO A 178 -16.49 8.01 0.12
C PRO A 178 -15.91 6.69 0.65
N LYS A 179 -14.65 6.39 0.33
CA LYS A 179 -13.88 5.27 0.87
C LYS A 179 -12.69 5.84 1.65
N VAL A 180 -12.73 5.69 2.98
CA VAL A 180 -11.64 6.13 3.86
C VAL A 180 -10.54 5.07 3.85
N ILE A 181 -9.30 5.49 3.62
CA ILE A 181 -8.09 4.66 3.56
C ILE A 181 -7.10 5.25 4.56
N VAL A 182 -6.45 4.36 5.32
CA VAL A 182 -5.44 4.76 6.30
C VAL A 182 -4.10 4.86 5.61
N ASP A 183 -3.49 6.04 5.70
CA ASP A 183 -2.12 6.25 5.26
C ASP A 183 -1.23 6.58 6.45
N ARG A 184 -0.27 5.70 6.73
CA ARG A 184 0.68 5.83 7.84
C ARG A 184 1.69 6.97 7.63
N SER A 185 1.80 7.51 6.42
CA SER A 185 2.68 8.63 6.10
C SER A 185 2.08 9.98 6.54
N ILE A 186 0.77 10.05 6.71
CA ILE A 186 0.04 11.24 7.12
C ILE A 186 0.09 11.35 8.65
N VAL A 187 0.64 12.46 9.16
CA VAL A 187 0.67 12.76 10.61
C VAL A 187 -0.56 13.61 10.98
N GLU A 188 -0.88 14.59 10.15
CA GLU A 188 -2.02 15.49 10.35
C GLU A 188 -2.66 15.89 9.02
N GLY A 189 -3.95 16.23 9.03
CA GLY A 189 -4.70 16.54 7.81
C GLY A 189 -5.27 15.32 7.08
N PHE A 190 -5.68 15.53 5.83
CA PHE A 190 -6.30 14.52 4.97
C PHE A 190 -5.89 14.76 3.51
N ALA A 191 -5.94 13.71 2.69
CA ALA A 191 -5.87 13.85 1.24
C ALA A 191 -7.09 13.19 0.59
N VAL A 192 -7.53 13.72 -0.54
CA VAL A 192 -8.69 13.20 -1.28
C VAL A 192 -8.30 12.97 -2.72
N ASP A 193 -8.52 11.75 -3.21
CA ASP A 193 -8.44 11.40 -4.62
C ASP A 193 -9.84 11.13 -5.17
N VAL A 194 -10.27 11.95 -6.12
CA VAL A 194 -11.50 11.76 -6.90
C VAL A 194 -11.11 11.53 -8.35
N GLN A 195 -11.17 10.26 -8.80
CA GLN A 195 -10.87 9.85 -10.19
C GLN A 195 -9.60 10.49 -10.78
N GLY A 196 -8.50 10.55 -10.02
CA GLY A 196 -7.22 11.08 -10.49
C GLY A 196 -7.02 12.58 -10.24
N ARG A 197 -8.01 13.30 -9.69
CA ARG A 197 -7.76 14.61 -9.06
C ARG A 197 -7.44 14.42 -7.59
N TYR A 198 -6.18 14.69 -7.27
CA TYR A 198 -5.65 14.58 -5.93
C TYR A 198 -5.59 15.96 -5.26
N VAL A 199 -6.29 16.11 -4.14
CA VAL A 199 -6.22 17.28 -3.26
C VAL A 199 -5.50 16.88 -2.00
N ASN A 200 -4.37 17.53 -1.72
CA ASN A 200 -3.53 17.22 -0.57
C ASN A 200 -3.61 18.34 0.48
N GLU A 201 -4.24 18.06 1.61
CA GLU A 201 -4.20 18.90 2.82
C GLU A 201 -3.50 18.17 3.97
N ALA A 202 -2.75 17.11 3.66
CA ALA A 202 -2.03 16.31 4.64
C ALA A 202 -0.65 16.91 4.93
N LEU A 203 -0.36 17.05 6.22
CA LEU A 203 0.96 17.29 6.77
C LEU A 203 1.67 15.95 6.97
N GLY A 204 2.72 15.72 6.18
CA GLY A 204 3.64 14.62 6.39
C GLY A 204 4.53 14.84 7.61
N ARG A 205 5.30 13.81 8.00
CA ARG A 205 6.39 14.01 8.98
C ARG A 205 7.34 15.06 8.44
N LEU A 206 7.44 16.20 9.13
CA LEU A 206 8.54 17.14 8.92
C LEU A 206 9.82 16.34 9.12
N LYS A 207 10.53 16.08 8.03
CA LYS A 207 11.88 15.54 8.09
C LYS A 207 12.66 16.58 8.88
N GLU A 208 13.21 16.21 10.03
CA GLU A 208 14.20 17.05 10.70
C GLU A 208 15.33 17.25 9.69
N THR A 209 15.28 18.36 8.96
CA THR A 209 16.44 18.92 8.29
C THR A 209 17.38 19.30 9.41
N GLN A 210 18.16 18.33 9.89
CA GLN A 210 19.41 18.64 10.55
C GLN A 210 20.12 19.59 9.61
N ALA A 211 20.33 20.82 10.10
CA ALA A 211 21.00 21.88 9.38
C ALA A 211 22.44 21.42 9.07
N SER A 212 22.59 20.67 7.98
CA SER A 212 23.89 20.26 7.45
C SER A 212 24.68 21.43 6.85
N GLY A 213 24.15 22.65 6.94
CA GLY A 213 24.72 23.85 6.35
C GLY A 213 25.54 24.74 7.29
N GLU A 214 25.68 24.41 8.59
CA GLU A 214 26.33 25.33 9.55
C GLU A 214 27.72 24.89 10.03
N ALA A 215 28.13 23.65 9.74
CA ALA A 215 29.47 23.16 10.08
C ALA A 215 30.39 23.24 8.85
N ASP A 216 31.29 24.22 8.85
CA ASP A 216 32.38 24.27 7.89
C ASP A 216 33.49 23.29 8.29
N TYR A 217 33.41 22.07 7.74
CA TYR A 217 34.41 21.03 7.96
C TYR A 217 35.76 21.30 7.27
N THR A 218 35.87 22.39 6.49
CA THR A 218 37.11 22.76 5.81
C THR A 218 37.97 23.73 6.61
N ASN A 219 37.41 24.34 7.66
CA ASN A 219 38.12 25.33 8.47
C ASN A 219 38.56 24.74 9.83
N ILE A 220 39.85 24.85 10.14
CA ILE A 220 40.41 24.44 11.42
C ILE A 220 40.34 25.65 12.36
N PRO A 221 39.62 25.59 13.49
CA PRO A 221 39.56 26.71 14.41
C PRO A 221 40.95 26.99 15.00
N PRO A 222 41.32 28.28 15.16
CA PRO A 222 42.65 28.63 15.64
C PRO A 222 42.86 28.12 17.08
N PRO A 223 44.05 27.56 17.40
CA PRO A 223 44.36 27.10 18.75
C PRO A 223 44.43 28.28 19.72
N ARG A 224 43.96 28.08 20.96
CA ARG A 224 44.13 29.06 22.04
C ARG A 224 45.49 28.85 22.68
N LEU A 225 46.45 29.72 22.36
CA LEU A 225 47.78 29.67 22.95
C LEU A 225 47.88 30.63 24.15
N PRO A 226 48.25 30.15 25.36
CA PRO A 226 48.57 31.02 26.48
C PRO A 226 49.90 31.75 26.24
N ASN A 227 50.05 32.94 26.80
CA ASN A 227 51.32 33.67 26.75
C ASN A 227 52.42 32.87 27.44
N THR A 228 53.58 32.76 26.80
CA THR A 228 54.77 32.13 27.39
C THR A 228 55.32 33.04 28.49
N THR A 229 55.36 32.53 29.72
CA THR A 229 55.98 33.18 30.87
C THR A 229 57.30 32.48 31.18
N TRP A 230 58.41 33.22 31.09
CA TRP A 230 59.72 32.73 31.50
C TRP A 230 59.93 32.96 32.99
N GLU A 231 60.58 32.02 33.67
CA GLU A 231 61.00 32.21 35.06
C GLU A 231 62.16 33.22 35.14
N ASP A 232 62.11 34.13 36.11
CA ASP A 232 63.15 35.16 36.32
C ASP A 232 64.41 34.56 36.95
N ASN A 233 65.18 33.82 36.14
CA ASN A 233 66.45 33.18 36.52
C ASN A 233 67.62 33.80 35.73
N ILE A 234 68.85 33.70 36.27
CA ILE A 234 70.07 34.26 35.66
C ILE A 234 70.28 33.73 34.22
N GLU A 235 69.92 32.47 33.98
CA GLU A 235 70.01 31.84 32.65
C GLU A 235 69.00 32.44 31.66
N ALA A 236 67.79 32.78 32.12
CA ALA A 236 66.77 33.43 31.30
C ALA A 236 67.17 34.87 30.95
N GLU A 237 67.90 35.56 31.84
CA GLU A 237 68.41 36.91 31.58
C GLU A 237 69.54 36.91 30.52
N VAL A 238 70.45 35.93 30.59
CA VAL A 238 71.53 35.75 29.61
C VAL A 238 70.97 35.33 28.24
N LEU A 239 69.97 34.45 28.23
CA LEU A 239 69.38 33.90 27.00
C LEU A 239 68.20 34.73 26.46
N ARG A 240 67.78 35.79 27.14
CA ARG A 240 66.57 36.56 26.81
C ARG A 240 66.51 36.99 25.34
N LYS A 241 67.61 37.50 24.80
CA LYS A 241 67.71 37.92 23.38
C LYS A 241 67.51 36.75 22.40
N TYR A 242 67.93 35.54 22.77
CA TYR A 242 67.74 34.35 21.96
C TYR A 242 66.33 33.79 22.12
N LEU A 243 65.78 33.79 23.33
CA LEU A 243 64.41 33.37 23.63
C LEU A 243 63.36 34.25 22.93
N ASP A 244 63.57 35.57 22.90
CA ASP A 244 62.72 36.49 22.15
C ASP A 244 62.78 36.21 20.64
N GLY A 245 63.97 35.91 20.10
CA GLY A 245 64.13 35.51 18.70
C GLY A 245 63.46 34.18 18.38
N LEU A 246 63.60 33.18 19.24
CA LEU A 246 62.95 31.87 19.07
C LEU A 246 61.42 31.99 19.14
N SER A 247 60.89 32.82 20.03
CA SER A 247 59.44 33.05 20.11
C SER A 247 58.84 33.66 18.83
N LEU A 248 59.63 34.45 18.09
CA LEU A 248 59.23 34.99 16.80
C LEU A 248 59.24 33.90 15.72
N TYR A 249 60.26 33.03 15.71
CA TYR A 249 60.33 31.89 14.81
C TYR A 249 59.19 30.90 15.06
N ASP A 250 58.91 30.55 16.32
CA ASP A 250 57.79 29.69 16.70
C ASP A 250 56.44 30.27 16.23
N ALA A 251 56.28 31.60 16.30
CA ALA A 251 55.07 32.29 15.83
C ALA A 251 54.95 32.33 14.29
N GLU A 252 56.07 32.32 13.57
CA GLU A 252 56.11 32.22 12.10
C GLU A 252 55.81 30.79 11.63
N GLU A 253 56.41 29.78 12.28
CA GLU A 253 56.15 28.35 11.99
C GLU A 253 54.69 27.98 12.26
N LEU A 254 54.09 28.51 13.33
CA LEU A 254 52.66 28.29 13.63
C LEU A 254 51.73 28.78 12.50
N LYS A 255 52.11 29.87 11.80
CA LYS A 255 51.29 30.46 10.73
C LYS A 255 51.54 29.81 9.38
N ASN A 256 52.80 29.53 9.07
CA ASN A 256 53.22 29.12 7.73
C ASN A 256 53.42 27.60 7.60
N GLY A 257 53.48 26.89 8.73
CA GLY A 257 53.97 25.50 8.77
C GLY A 257 55.50 25.45 8.64
N VAL A 258 56.05 24.25 8.90
CA VAL A 258 57.47 23.92 8.66
C VAL A 258 57.61 23.27 7.29
#